data_AF-M7NE28-F1
#
_entry.id   AF-M7NE28-F1
#
_cell.length_a   1.000
_cell.length_b   1.000
_cell.length_c   1.000
_cell.angle_alpha   90.00
_cell.angle_beta   90.00
_cell.angle_gamma   90.00
#
_symmetry.space_group_name_H-M   'P 1'
#
loop_
_entity.id
_entity.type
_entity.pdbx_description
1 polymer ?
#
loop_
_entity_poly.entity_id
_entity_poly.type
_entity_poly.pdbx_seq_one_letter_code
_entity_poly.pdbx_strand_id
1 'polypeptide(L)'
;MTRDATLYITPEFSAGIEPRISIGHLMRRAQQFNTKYWIDEFGSELTGPQYAVLAAVARWAGIDQTGAGELASLDKSTGADVINRLTSMGWLIRGGDTGDRRKRVLSLSMPARVALRDITPRVQGVHGKLLVGFTSADAVEFVRLLAKVAYRSATDVGPEPTQTEADVIGISTAPGHLLRRSLQVHTQLWGALVEEDMTSPQYAVLATLIRHGEMDQKRLGELASLDKSVVGDVVDRLARKEWLTKNRDPADGRRRILNVSDEGRKVIRRASPGVLQVQESLMEPLSVEESADLVRMLTCIPDATGPTTGD
;
A
#
# COMPACT_ATOMS: atom_id res chain seq x y z
N MET A 1 -14.54 -13.81 -23.41
CA MET A 1 -13.68 -12.79 -24.03
C MET A 1 -12.50 -12.59 -23.11
N THR A 2 -11.36 -13.15 -23.48
CA THR A 2 -10.10 -13.05 -22.74
C THR A 2 -9.68 -11.57 -22.74
N ARG A 3 -9.57 -10.94 -21.57
CA ARG A 3 -9.03 -9.58 -21.43
C ARG A 3 -7.63 -9.57 -22.04
N ASP A 4 -7.34 -8.59 -22.89
CA ASP A 4 -6.09 -8.54 -23.64
C ASP A 4 -4.92 -8.19 -22.70
N ALA A 5 -4.25 -9.21 -22.17
CA ALA A 5 -3.09 -9.10 -21.27
C ALA A 5 -1.87 -8.43 -21.95
N THR A 6 -1.96 -8.14 -23.25
CA THR A 6 -0.88 -7.61 -24.09
C THR A 6 -0.48 -6.17 -23.73
N LEU A 7 -1.32 -5.41 -23.02
CA LEU A 7 -0.98 -4.05 -22.56
C LEU A 7 0.15 -3.99 -21.52
N TYR A 8 0.53 -5.13 -20.91
CA TYR A 8 1.58 -5.20 -19.88
C TYR A 8 2.66 -6.25 -20.18
N ILE A 9 2.58 -6.92 -21.33
CA ILE A 9 3.51 -7.95 -21.78
C ILE A 9 4.30 -7.39 -22.97
N THR A 10 5.53 -6.96 -22.72
CA THR A 10 6.45 -6.63 -23.83
C THR A 10 6.82 -7.92 -24.59
N PRO A 11 6.65 -7.99 -25.93
CA PRO A 11 6.84 -9.21 -26.73
C PRO A 11 8.23 -9.86 -26.64
N GLU A 12 9.22 -9.11 -26.16
CA GLU A 12 10.63 -9.49 -26.12
C GLU A 12 11.02 -10.33 -24.89
N PHE A 13 10.09 -10.56 -23.94
CA PHE A 13 10.40 -11.27 -22.69
C PHE A 13 9.36 -12.35 -22.33
N SER A 14 9.82 -13.60 -22.26
CA SER A 14 9.08 -14.73 -21.65
C SER A 14 9.07 -14.70 -20.11
N ALA A 15 9.47 -13.59 -19.47
CA ALA A 15 9.76 -13.47 -18.04
C ALA A 15 8.90 -12.44 -17.26
N GLY A 16 7.68 -12.15 -17.72
CA GLY A 16 6.67 -11.46 -16.91
C GLY A 16 6.65 -9.92 -16.98
N ILE A 17 5.59 -9.36 -16.38
CA ILE A 17 5.18 -7.95 -16.39
C ILE A 17 6.34 -6.98 -16.12
N GLU A 18 6.40 -5.84 -16.83
CA GLU A 18 7.33 -4.75 -16.48
C GLU A 18 7.05 -4.23 -15.06
N PRO A 19 7.98 -4.42 -14.09
CA PRO A 19 7.70 -4.15 -12.68
C PRO A 19 7.25 -2.71 -12.44
N ARG A 20 7.82 -1.74 -13.17
CA ARG A 20 7.54 -0.31 -13.00
C ARG A 20 6.11 0.11 -13.36
N ILE A 21 5.48 -0.59 -14.28
CA ILE A 21 4.10 -0.30 -14.71
C ILE A 21 3.08 -1.29 -14.13
N SER A 22 3.54 -2.29 -13.38
CA SER A 22 2.64 -3.22 -12.71
C SER A 22 1.80 -2.50 -11.65
N ILE A 23 0.50 -2.81 -11.60
CA ILE A 23 -0.42 -2.16 -10.68
C ILE A 23 0.02 -2.27 -9.21
N GLY A 24 0.51 -3.45 -8.80
CA GLY A 24 0.99 -3.67 -7.43
C GLY A 24 2.22 -2.81 -7.09
N HIS A 25 3.11 -2.56 -8.06
CA HIS A 25 4.25 -1.66 -7.88
C HIS A 25 3.79 -0.20 -7.77
N LEU A 26 2.93 0.24 -8.68
CA LEU A 26 2.39 1.60 -8.70
C LEU A 26 1.63 1.93 -7.40
N MET A 27 0.82 1.00 -6.89
CA MET A 27 0.15 1.15 -5.59
C MET A 27 1.14 1.23 -4.43
N ARG A 28 2.19 0.39 -4.41
CA ARG A 28 3.24 0.47 -3.36
C ARG A 28 3.97 1.80 -3.39
N ARG A 29 4.31 2.28 -4.58
CA ARG A 29 4.97 3.57 -4.78
C ARG A 29 4.08 4.73 -4.29
N ALA A 30 2.80 4.75 -4.68
CA ALA A 30 1.85 5.74 -4.18
C ALA A 30 1.70 5.68 -2.65
N GLN A 31 1.68 4.48 -2.06
CA GLN A 31 1.65 4.29 -0.61
C GLN A 31 2.92 4.79 0.10
N GLN A 32 4.09 4.65 -0.52
CA GLN A 32 5.35 5.19 0.00
C GLN A 32 5.30 6.72 0.07
N PHE A 33 4.80 7.39 -0.98
CA PHE A 33 4.61 8.85 -0.95
C PHE A 33 3.60 9.28 0.09
N ASN A 34 2.46 8.60 0.16
CA ASN A 34 1.47 8.87 1.21
C ASN A 34 2.08 8.75 2.62
N THR A 35 2.92 7.72 2.85
CA THR A 35 3.63 7.53 4.12
C THR A 35 4.63 8.65 4.37
N LYS A 36 5.39 9.07 3.35
CA LYS A 36 6.32 10.19 3.46
C LYS A 36 5.61 11.49 3.83
N TYR A 37 4.51 11.84 3.15
CA TYR A 37 3.75 13.05 3.49
C TYR A 37 3.16 13.00 4.90
N TRP A 38 2.80 11.80 5.37
CA TRP A 38 2.40 11.59 6.76
C TRP A 38 3.52 11.94 7.75
N ILE A 39 4.72 11.42 7.49
CA ILE A 39 5.91 11.69 8.32
C ILE A 39 6.28 13.18 8.26
N ASP A 40 6.26 13.79 7.09
CA ASP A 40 6.58 15.22 6.92
C ASP A 40 5.57 16.12 7.66
N GLU A 41 4.30 15.71 7.76
CA GLU A 41 3.23 16.49 8.40
C GLU A 41 3.14 16.28 9.92
N PHE A 42 3.34 15.06 10.40
CA PHE A 42 3.05 14.68 11.79
C PHE A 42 4.21 14.00 12.51
N GLY A 43 5.34 13.79 11.85
CA GLY A 43 6.48 13.06 12.42
C GLY A 43 6.09 11.67 12.91
N SER A 44 6.38 11.39 14.17
CA SER A 44 6.05 10.12 14.85
C SER A 44 4.82 10.20 15.76
N GLU A 45 4.15 11.35 15.83
CA GLU A 45 3.07 11.63 16.79
C GLU A 45 1.78 10.89 16.44
N LEU A 46 1.45 10.88 15.16
CA LEU A 46 0.29 10.20 14.61
C LEU A 46 0.72 9.50 13.32
N THR A 47 0.01 8.46 12.93
CA THR A 47 0.24 7.72 11.69
C THR A 47 -1.06 7.55 10.94
N GLY A 48 -1.01 7.36 9.62
CA GLY A 48 -2.21 7.09 8.81
C GLY A 48 -3.07 5.94 9.36
N PRO A 49 -2.48 4.79 9.74
CA PRO A 49 -3.18 3.73 10.46
C PRO A 49 -3.88 4.15 11.75
N GLN A 50 -3.21 4.92 12.61
CA GLN A 50 -3.82 5.43 13.85
C GLN A 50 -5.00 6.36 13.55
N TYR A 51 -4.83 7.30 12.61
CA TYR A 51 -5.91 8.20 12.21
C TYR A 51 -7.11 7.43 11.62
N ALA A 52 -6.86 6.39 10.81
CA ALA A 52 -7.93 5.56 10.28
C ALA A 52 -8.73 4.83 11.38
N VAL A 53 -8.07 4.35 12.44
CA VAL A 53 -8.77 3.77 13.61
C VAL A 53 -9.62 4.83 14.32
N LEU A 54 -9.10 6.05 14.50
CA LEU A 54 -9.88 7.14 15.12
C LEU A 54 -11.10 7.51 14.27
N ALA A 55 -10.93 7.63 12.95
CA ALA A 55 -12.02 7.92 12.03
C ALA A 55 -13.07 6.80 12.03
N ALA A 56 -12.66 5.54 12.18
CA ALA A 56 -13.59 4.41 12.27
C ALA A 56 -14.38 4.48 13.58
N VAL A 57 -13.72 4.69 14.72
CA VAL A 57 -14.42 4.83 16.00
C VAL A 57 -15.33 6.08 16.04
N ALA A 58 -14.96 7.16 15.34
CA ALA A 58 -15.77 8.37 15.24
C ALA A 58 -17.05 8.20 14.42
N ARG A 59 -17.10 7.24 13.50
CA ARG A 59 -18.23 7.06 12.57
C ARG A 59 -19.10 5.87 12.93
N TRP A 60 -18.52 4.80 13.45
CA TRP A 60 -19.22 3.60 13.86
C TRP A 60 -19.34 3.54 15.38
N ALA A 61 -20.40 4.16 15.91
CA ALA A 61 -20.69 4.14 17.33
C ALA A 61 -20.82 2.70 17.85
N GLY A 62 -20.18 2.40 18.98
CA GLY A 62 -20.22 1.07 19.59
C GLY A 62 -19.36 0.02 18.87
N ILE A 63 -18.49 0.41 17.94
CA ILE A 63 -17.60 -0.53 17.27
C ILE A 63 -16.62 -1.18 18.24
N ASP A 64 -16.39 -2.48 18.07
CA ASP A 64 -15.36 -3.18 18.83
C ASP A 64 -13.98 -3.04 18.17
N GLN A 65 -12.96 -3.57 18.84
CA GLN A 65 -11.58 -3.52 18.35
C GLN A 65 -11.37 -4.24 17.01
N THR A 66 -12.13 -5.31 16.76
CA THR A 66 -12.00 -6.11 15.54
C THR A 66 -12.55 -5.31 14.38
N GLY A 67 -13.77 -4.79 14.52
CA GLY A 67 -14.39 -3.94 13.51
C GLY A 67 -13.58 -2.67 13.24
N ALA A 68 -13.05 -2.01 14.28
CA ALA A 68 -12.24 -0.81 14.10
C ALA A 68 -10.92 -1.11 13.34
N GLY A 69 -10.29 -2.25 13.62
CA GLY A 69 -9.11 -2.72 12.89
C GLY A 69 -9.42 -3.04 11.42
N GLU A 70 -10.52 -3.76 11.18
CA GLU A 70 -10.97 -4.13 9.83
C GLU A 70 -11.30 -2.90 8.99
N LEU A 71 -12.09 -1.96 9.52
CA LEU A 71 -12.39 -0.68 8.86
C LEU A 71 -11.15 0.18 8.64
N ALA A 72 -10.16 0.09 9.53
CA ALA A 72 -8.87 0.75 9.34
C ALA A 72 -7.92 -0.02 8.40
N SER A 73 -8.35 -1.14 7.79
CA SER A 73 -7.54 -2.01 6.94
C SER A 73 -6.27 -2.51 7.61
N LEU A 74 -6.40 -2.98 8.85
CA LEU A 74 -5.33 -3.54 9.65
C LEU A 74 -5.57 -5.03 9.87
N ASP A 75 -4.49 -5.82 9.85
CA ASP A 75 -4.57 -7.17 10.37
C ASP A 75 -4.86 -7.17 11.87
N LYS A 76 -5.29 -8.32 12.40
CA LYS A 76 -5.69 -8.45 13.80
C LYS A 76 -4.61 -8.02 14.79
N SER A 77 -3.33 -8.31 14.51
CA SER A 77 -2.23 -7.97 15.42
C SER A 77 -1.91 -6.48 15.37
N THR A 78 -1.71 -5.93 14.17
CA THR A 78 -1.43 -4.50 13.98
C THR A 78 -2.59 -3.64 14.47
N GLY A 79 -3.84 -4.06 14.23
CA GLY A 79 -5.03 -3.38 14.73
C GLY A 79 -5.06 -3.32 16.25
N ALA A 80 -4.81 -4.44 16.94
CA ALA A 80 -4.75 -4.48 18.39
C ALA A 80 -3.65 -3.56 18.95
N ASP A 81 -2.47 -3.56 18.34
CA ASP A 81 -1.33 -2.72 18.75
C ASP A 81 -1.62 -1.23 18.57
N VAL A 82 -2.20 -0.84 17.42
CA VAL A 82 -2.62 0.54 17.15
C VAL A 82 -3.68 1.00 18.16
N ILE A 83 -4.69 0.18 18.42
CA ILE A 83 -5.75 0.51 19.38
C ILE A 83 -5.18 0.62 20.80
N ASN A 84 -4.30 -0.30 21.21
CA ASN A 84 -3.62 -0.25 22.51
C ASN A 84 -2.83 1.06 22.67
N ARG A 85 -2.08 1.46 21.64
CA ARG A 85 -1.31 2.71 21.64
C ARG A 85 -2.21 3.94 21.71
N LEU A 86 -3.31 3.96 20.95
CA LEU A 86 -4.28 5.06 21.02
C LEU A 86 -4.98 5.15 22.38
N THR A 87 -5.24 4.01 23.04
CA THR A 87 -5.75 3.98 24.41
C THR A 87 -4.70 4.50 25.41
N SER A 88 -3.43 4.10 25.29
CA SER A 88 -2.38 4.59 26.20
C SER A 88 -2.09 6.08 26.03
N MET A 89 -2.28 6.62 24.83
CA MET A 89 -2.25 8.06 24.55
C MET A 89 -3.48 8.80 25.10
N GLY A 90 -4.49 8.10 25.63
CA GLY A 90 -5.72 8.70 26.14
C GLY A 90 -6.71 9.14 25.05
N TRP A 91 -6.53 8.67 23.81
CA TRP A 91 -7.38 9.06 22.67
C TRP A 91 -8.60 8.15 22.51
N LEU A 92 -8.45 6.87 22.83
CA LEU A 92 -9.53 5.88 22.84
C LEU A 92 -9.88 5.43 24.25
N ILE A 93 -11.18 5.31 24.52
CA ILE A 93 -11.72 4.73 25.75
C ILE A 93 -12.32 3.36 25.41
N ARG A 94 -12.11 2.38 26.29
CA ARG A 94 -12.73 1.05 26.21
C ARG A 94 -13.88 0.98 27.21
N GLY A 95 -15.11 0.93 26.71
CA GLY A 95 -16.33 0.76 27.49
C GLY A 95 -16.89 -0.67 27.40
N GLY A 96 -17.85 -0.99 28.26
CA GLY A 96 -18.71 -2.16 28.06
C GLY A 96 -19.88 -1.82 27.14
N ASP A 97 -20.27 -2.74 26.27
CA ASP A 97 -21.53 -2.62 25.54
C ASP A 97 -22.71 -2.77 26.52
N THR A 98 -23.73 -1.90 26.40
CA THR A 98 -24.96 -1.98 27.18
C THR A 98 -25.79 -3.22 26.84
N GLY A 99 -25.61 -3.81 25.64
CA GLY A 99 -26.30 -5.02 25.19
C GLY A 99 -25.54 -6.33 25.43
N ASP A 100 -24.21 -6.31 25.40
CA ASP A 100 -23.36 -7.48 25.67
C ASP A 100 -22.08 -7.10 26.43
N ARG A 101 -22.07 -7.32 27.75
CA ARG A 101 -20.95 -6.97 28.64
C ARG A 101 -19.63 -7.69 28.28
N ARG A 102 -19.65 -8.70 27.40
CA ARG A 102 -18.45 -9.36 26.87
C ARG A 102 -17.81 -8.61 25.70
N LYS A 103 -18.58 -7.77 24.99
CA LYS A 103 -18.06 -6.88 23.95
C LYS A 103 -17.53 -5.60 24.58
N ARG A 104 -16.25 -5.32 24.34
CA ARG A 104 -15.61 -4.05 24.68
C ARG A 104 -15.73 -3.12 23.48
N VAL A 105 -16.52 -2.07 23.65
CA VAL A 105 -16.74 -1.05 22.62
C VAL A 105 -15.70 0.05 22.75
N LEU A 106 -15.33 0.63 21.62
CA LEU A 106 -14.42 1.77 21.54
C LEU A 106 -15.21 3.06 21.41
N SER A 107 -14.73 4.10 22.07
CA SER A 107 -15.22 5.46 21.88
C SER A 107 -14.07 6.46 21.92
N LEU A 108 -14.23 7.60 21.25
CA LEU A 108 -13.28 8.70 21.33
C LEU A 108 -13.39 9.41 22.69
N SER A 109 -12.25 9.67 23.31
CA SER A 109 -12.19 10.55 24.48
C SER A 109 -12.52 12.01 24.11
N MET A 110 -12.92 12.83 25.07
CA MET A 110 -13.16 14.25 24.82
C MET A 110 -11.91 14.99 24.30
N PRO A 111 -10.70 14.78 24.87
CA PRO A 111 -9.47 15.34 24.30
C PRO A 111 -9.23 14.96 22.84
N ALA A 112 -9.50 13.70 22.45
CA ALA A 112 -9.36 13.27 21.06
C ALA A 112 -10.32 14.00 20.12
N ARG A 113 -11.60 14.14 20.52
CA ARG A 113 -12.61 14.86 19.72
C ARG A 113 -12.22 16.31 19.48
N VAL A 114 -11.68 16.97 20.50
CA VAL A 114 -11.19 18.36 20.39
C VAL A 114 -9.96 18.42 19.48
N ALA A 115 -8.98 17.55 19.68
CA ALA A 115 -7.76 17.53 18.86
C ALA A 115 -8.03 17.22 17.38
N LEU A 116 -9.03 16.38 17.08
CA LEU A 116 -9.39 16.01 15.71
C LEU A 116 -9.85 17.20 14.85
N ARG A 117 -10.37 18.27 15.47
CA ARG A 117 -10.74 19.51 14.77
C ARG A 117 -9.54 20.16 14.06
N ASP A 118 -8.38 20.09 14.70
CA ASP A 118 -7.13 20.67 14.17
C ASP A 118 -6.34 19.65 13.34
N ILE A 119 -6.43 18.36 13.68
CA ILE A 119 -5.72 17.28 12.98
C ILE A 119 -6.33 17.01 11.60
N THR A 120 -7.65 16.97 11.48
CA THR A 120 -8.33 16.54 10.25
C THR A 120 -8.03 17.42 9.03
N PRO A 121 -8.03 18.77 9.14
CA PRO A 121 -7.58 19.63 8.03
C PRO A 121 -6.15 19.34 7.56
N ARG A 122 -5.24 19.00 8.49
CA ARG A 122 -3.85 18.61 8.16
C ARG A 122 -3.79 17.25 7.46
N VAL A 123 -4.63 16.29 7.85
CA VAL A 123 -4.79 15.01 7.13
C VAL A 123 -5.33 15.23 5.72
N GLN A 124 -6.29 16.14 5.53
CA GLN A 124 -6.72 16.55 4.19
C GLN A 124 -5.56 17.14 3.38
N GLY A 125 -4.67 17.91 4.02
CA GLY A 125 -3.42 18.39 3.42
C GLY A 125 -2.48 17.27 2.95
N VAL A 126 -2.33 16.20 3.73
CA VAL A 126 -1.57 14.99 3.32
C VAL A 126 -2.17 14.36 2.06
N HIS A 127 -3.50 14.23 1.99
CA HIS A 127 -4.17 13.72 0.80
C HIS A 127 -4.07 14.68 -0.40
N GLY A 128 -4.13 15.99 -0.16
CA GLY A 128 -3.92 16.99 -1.20
C GLY A 128 -2.53 16.91 -1.83
N LYS A 129 -1.48 16.67 -1.01
CA LYS A 129 -0.12 16.43 -1.50
C LYS A 129 -0.02 15.18 -2.38
N LEU A 130 -0.77 14.11 -2.04
CA LEU A 130 -0.81 12.89 -2.84
C LEU A 130 -1.47 13.08 -4.21
N LEU A 131 -2.47 13.97 -4.28
CA LEU A 131 -3.22 14.27 -5.49
C LEU A 131 -2.72 15.55 -6.20
N VAL A 132 -1.51 16.01 -5.86
CA VAL A 132 -0.93 17.18 -6.53
C VAL A 132 -0.78 16.89 -8.02
N GLY A 133 -1.26 17.81 -8.86
CA GLY A 133 -1.28 17.65 -10.31
C GLY A 133 -2.53 16.97 -10.88
N PHE A 134 -3.46 16.50 -10.04
CA PHE A 134 -4.76 16.02 -10.48
C PHE A 134 -5.73 17.18 -10.66
N THR A 135 -6.57 17.13 -11.70
CA THR A 135 -7.77 17.96 -11.73
C THR A 135 -8.77 17.48 -10.69
N SER A 136 -9.76 18.30 -10.32
CA SER A 136 -10.83 17.87 -9.40
C SER A 136 -11.59 16.64 -9.94
N ALA A 137 -11.77 16.55 -11.26
CA ALA A 137 -12.41 15.41 -11.90
C ALA A 137 -11.53 14.15 -11.80
N ASP A 138 -10.23 14.26 -12.10
CA ASP A 138 -9.29 13.15 -11.96
C ASP A 138 -9.18 12.68 -10.50
N ALA A 139 -9.18 13.59 -9.54
CA ALA A 139 -9.10 13.24 -8.12
C ALA A 139 -10.33 12.42 -7.66
N VAL A 140 -11.53 12.84 -8.06
CA VAL A 140 -12.78 12.11 -7.79
C VAL A 140 -12.76 10.74 -8.46
N GLU A 141 -12.34 10.69 -9.72
CA GLU A 141 -12.27 9.45 -10.49
C GLU A 141 -11.23 8.48 -9.91
N PHE A 142 -10.06 8.97 -9.53
CA PHE A 142 -9.01 8.17 -8.89
C PHE A 142 -9.50 7.51 -7.59
N VAL A 143 -10.16 8.29 -6.73
CA VAL A 143 -10.76 7.77 -5.48
C VAL A 143 -11.82 6.72 -5.79
N ARG A 144 -12.67 6.95 -6.79
CA ARG A 144 -13.71 6.00 -7.22
C ARG A 144 -13.10 4.69 -7.71
N LEU A 145 -12.07 4.74 -8.55
CA LEU A 145 -11.38 3.57 -9.10
C LEU A 145 -10.63 2.80 -8.00
N LEU A 146 -9.93 3.49 -7.11
CA LEU A 146 -9.30 2.84 -5.95
C LEU A 146 -10.33 2.19 -5.02
N ALA A 147 -11.48 2.82 -4.80
CA ALA A 147 -12.56 2.27 -3.99
C ALA A 147 -13.09 0.94 -4.56
N LYS A 148 -13.27 0.84 -5.89
CA LYS A 148 -13.65 -0.42 -6.55
C LYS A 148 -12.63 -1.55 -6.32
N VAL A 149 -11.34 -1.22 -6.33
CA VAL A 149 -10.28 -2.21 -6.07
C VAL A 149 -10.18 -2.58 -4.58
N ALA A 150 -10.32 -1.58 -3.70
CA ALA A 150 -10.24 -1.73 -2.25
C ALA A 150 -11.42 -2.52 -1.66
N TYR A 151 -12.62 -2.34 -2.23
CA TYR A 151 -13.88 -2.90 -1.77
C TYR A 151 -14.51 -3.69 -2.91
N ARG A 152 -14.01 -4.90 -3.11
CA ARG A 152 -14.39 -5.78 -4.23
C ARG A 152 -15.83 -6.28 -4.10
N SER A 153 -16.36 -6.33 -2.88
CA SER A 153 -17.77 -6.57 -2.62
C SER A 153 -18.46 -5.31 -2.09
N ALA A 154 -19.71 -5.09 -2.52
CA ALA A 154 -20.59 -4.06 -1.95
C ALA A 154 -20.80 -4.21 -0.43
N THR A 155 -20.47 -5.38 0.14
CA THR A 155 -20.55 -5.67 1.58
C THR A 155 -19.27 -5.38 2.36
N ASP A 156 -18.14 -5.03 1.71
CA ASP A 156 -16.82 -4.98 2.36
C ASP A 156 -16.68 -3.86 3.41
N VAL A 157 -17.50 -2.82 3.34
CA VAL A 157 -17.48 -1.68 4.31
C VAL A 157 -18.89 -1.32 4.80
N GLY A 158 -19.93 -1.85 4.17
CA GLY A 158 -21.28 -1.27 4.25
C GLY A 158 -21.31 0.21 3.82
N PRO A 159 -22.48 0.87 3.82
CA PRO A 159 -22.52 2.31 3.63
C PRO A 159 -21.83 2.99 4.82
N GLU A 160 -20.81 3.82 4.53
CA GLU A 160 -20.16 4.62 5.57
C GLU A 160 -21.21 5.54 6.24
N PRO A 161 -21.34 5.50 7.58
CA PRO A 161 -22.30 6.35 8.28
C PRO A 161 -22.09 7.82 7.95
N THR A 162 -23.19 8.50 7.59
CA THR A 162 -23.18 9.95 7.33
C THR A 162 -23.02 10.76 8.62
N GLN A 163 -23.51 10.21 9.74
CA GLN A 163 -23.32 10.79 11.06
C GLN A 163 -21.93 10.46 11.58
N THR A 164 -21.27 11.45 12.15
CA THR A 164 -19.99 11.28 12.82
C THR A 164 -19.96 12.04 14.13
N GLU A 165 -19.27 11.46 15.09
CA GLU A 165 -19.12 11.94 16.44
C GLU A 165 -17.94 12.93 16.63
N ALA A 166 -17.15 13.15 15.57
CA ALA A 166 -16.01 14.07 15.54
C ALA A 166 -15.70 14.53 14.10
N ASP A 167 -14.91 15.60 13.96
CA ASP A 167 -14.47 16.09 12.66
C ASP A 167 -13.42 15.14 12.07
N VAL A 168 -13.86 14.16 11.27
CA VAL A 168 -13.01 13.19 10.57
C VAL A 168 -13.41 13.04 9.10
N ILE A 169 -12.43 12.81 8.24
CA ILE A 169 -12.70 12.46 6.84
C ILE A 169 -13.37 11.08 6.74
N GLY A 170 -14.05 10.85 5.61
CA GLY A 170 -14.56 9.53 5.27
C GLY A 170 -13.43 8.57 4.94
N ILE A 171 -13.43 7.38 5.54
CA ILE A 171 -12.42 6.36 5.29
C ILE A 171 -12.59 5.79 3.88
N SER A 172 -13.83 5.64 3.41
CA SER A 172 -14.15 5.09 2.08
C SER A 172 -13.78 6.01 0.92
N THR A 173 -13.43 7.28 1.21
CA THR A 173 -13.05 8.30 0.24
C THR A 173 -11.62 8.83 0.45
N ALA A 174 -10.93 8.35 1.49
CA ALA A 174 -9.56 8.75 1.81
C ALA A 174 -8.57 8.01 0.90
N PRO A 175 -7.86 8.68 -0.04
CA PRO A 175 -6.99 8.00 -1.01
C PRO A 175 -5.86 7.21 -0.34
N GLY A 176 -5.27 7.72 0.75
CA GLY A 176 -4.25 6.99 1.51
C GLY A 176 -4.79 5.74 2.23
N HIS A 177 -6.06 5.74 2.61
CA HIS A 177 -6.71 4.55 3.15
C HIS A 177 -6.97 3.54 2.03
N LEU A 178 -7.57 3.99 0.92
CA LEU A 178 -7.90 3.14 -0.21
C LEU A 178 -6.66 2.46 -0.79
N LEU A 179 -5.53 3.18 -0.95
CA LEU A 179 -4.25 2.59 -1.37
C LEU A 179 -3.80 1.44 -0.47
N ARG A 180 -3.84 1.64 0.85
CA ARG A 180 -3.48 0.60 1.82
C ARG A 180 -4.42 -0.59 1.74
N ARG A 181 -5.72 -0.35 1.59
CA ARG A 181 -6.72 -1.43 1.44
C ARG A 181 -6.51 -2.20 0.13
N SER A 182 -6.28 -1.52 -0.99
CA SER A 182 -5.93 -2.15 -2.27
C SER A 182 -4.65 -3.00 -2.17
N LEU A 183 -3.64 -2.54 -1.41
CA LEU A 183 -2.43 -3.33 -1.14
C LEU A 183 -2.69 -4.55 -0.25
N GLN A 184 -3.66 -4.49 0.66
CA GLN A 184 -4.11 -5.64 1.44
C GLN A 184 -4.78 -6.68 0.54
N VAL A 185 -5.68 -6.25 -0.35
CA VAL A 185 -6.30 -7.10 -1.36
C VAL A 185 -5.24 -7.75 -2.25
N HIS A 186 -4.29 -6.96 -2.75
CA HIS A 186 -3.16 -7.46 -3.52
C HIS A 186 -2.35 -8.51 -2.74
N THR A 187 -2.06 -8.28 -1.46
CA THR A 187 -1.32 -9.24 -0.62
C THR A 187 -2.10 -10.54 -0.40
N GLN A 188 -3.41 -10.47 -0.24
CA GLN A 188 -4.28 -11.64 -0.11
C GLN A 188 -4.31 -12.46 -1.41
N LEU A 189 -4.49 -11.79 -2.56
CA LEU A 189 -4.43 -12.43 -3.87
C LEU A 189 -3.06 -13.06 -4.11
N TRP A 190 -1.98 -12.38 -3.73
CA TRP A 190 -0.63 -12.90 -3.85
C TRP A 190 -0.47 -14.22 -3.10
N GLY A 191 -0.89 -14.27 -1.83
CA GLY A 191 -0.81 -15.50 -1.03
C GLY A 191 -1.71 -16.64 -1.53
N ALA A 192 -2.78 -16.33 -2.27
CA ALA A 192 -3.68 -17.31 -2.84
C ALA A 192 -3.25 -17.86 -4.21
N LEU A 193 -2.56 -17.04 -5.01
CA LEU A 193 -2.31 -17.31 -6.43
C LEU A 193 -0.82 -17.52 -6.77
N VAL A 194 0.10 -17.10 -5.92
CA VAL A 194 1.53 -17.32 -6.10
C VAL A 194 1.98 -18.45 -5.17
N GLU A 195 2.18 -19.63 -5.75
CA GLU A 195 2.53 -20.85 -5.00
C GLU A 195 3.96 -20.84 -4.43
N GLU A 196 4.88 -20.11 -5.07
CA GLU A 196 6.24 -19.98 -4.57
C GLU A 196 6.23 -19.21 -3.24
N ASP A 197 7.04 -19.66 -2.27
CA ASP A 197 7.28 -18.93 -1.02
C ASP A 197 8.06 -17.64 -1.31
N MET A 198 7.37 -16.66 -1.86
CA MET A 198 7.93 -15.43 -2.37
C MET A 198 6.94 -14.31 -2.12
N THR A 199 7.45 -13.17 -1.69
CA THR A 199 6.64 -11.95 -1.55
C THR A 199 6.68 -11.12 -2.83
N SER A 200 5.69 -10.24 -3.01
CA SER A 200 5.69 -9.33 -4.17
C SER A 200 6.93 -8.42 -4.28
N PRO A 201 7.48 -7.87 -3.19
CA PRO A 201 8.77 -7.15 -3.23
C PRO A 201 9.95 -8.04 -3.69
N GLN A 202 10.00 -9.30 -3.24
CA GLN A 202 11.04 -10.26 -3.66
C GLN A 202 10.95 -10.55 -5.16
N TYR A 203 9.74 -10.80 -5.67
CA TYR A 203 9.51 -10.97 -7.11
C TYR A 203 9.95 -9.73 -7.89
N ALA A 204 9.57 -8.53 -7.43
CA ALA A 204 9.94 -7.27 -8.08
C ALA A 204 11.46 -7.09 -8.16
N VAL A 205 12.20 -7.41 -7.09
CA VAL A 205 13.68 -7.36 -7.10
C VAL A 205 14.27 -8.29 -8.16
N LEU A 206 13.86 -9.56 -8.17
CA LEU A 206 14.40 -10.55 -9.12
C LEU A 206 14.02 -10.21 -10.57
N ALA A 207 12.77 -9.79 -10.80
CA ALA A 207 12.30 -9.37 -12.13
C ALA A 207 13.05 -8.13 -12.64
N THR A 208 13.35 -7.17 -11.76
CA THR A 208 14.18 -6.00 -12.09
C THR A 208 15.61 -6.41 -12.47
N LEU A 209 16.25 -7.31 -11.72
CA LEU A 209 17.59 -7.82 -12.05
C LEU A 209 17.60 -8.61 -13.36
N ILE A 210 16.57 -9.42 -13.64
CA ILE A 210 16.45 -10.15 -14.90
C ILE A 210 16.35 -9.21 -16.10
N ARG A 211 15.57 -8.11 -15.97
CA ARG A 211 15.33 -7.16 -17.05
C ARG A 211 16.53 -6.23 -17.31
N HIS A 212 17.13 -5.71 -16.25
CA HIS A 212 18.14 -4.65 -16.36
C HIS A 212 19.58 -5.15 -16.18
N GLY A 213 19.76 -6.42 -15.86
CA GLY A 213 21.06 -7.00 -15.57
C GLY A 213 21.52 -6.71 -14.15
N GLU A 214 22.81 -6.97 -13.92
CA GLU A 214 23.42 -6.79 -12.62
C GLU A 214 23.55 -5.30 -12.25
N MET A 215 23.36 -4.97 -10.97
CA MET A 215 23.41 -3.59 -10.50
C MET A 215 23.69 -3.52 -8.99
N ASP A 216 23.98 -2.33 -8.50
CA ASP A 216 24.08 -2.11 -7.06
C ASP A 216 22.70 -2.03 -6.38
N GLN A 217 22.71 -2.19 -5.05
CA GLN A 217 21.50 -2.19 -4.23
C GLN A 217 20.72 -0.86 -4.28
N LYS A 218 21.42 0.27 -4.48
CA LYS A 218 20.76 1.59 -4.55
C LYS A 218 19.91 1.65 -5.81
N ARG A 219 20.51 1.33 -6.96
CA ARG A 219 19.83 1.31 -8.25
C ARG A 219 18.70 0.29 -8.27
N LEU A 220 18.90 -0.86 -7.64
CA LEU A 220 17.87 -1.88 -7.50
C LEU A 220 16.66 -1.38 -6.69
N GLY A 221 16.90 -0.70 -5.57
CA GLY A 221 15.82 -0.12 -4.75
C GLY A 221 15.01 0.91 -5.51
N GLU A 222 15.69 1.82 -6.24
CA GLU A 222 15.05 2.80 -7.12
C GLU A 222 14.15 2.14 -8.17
N LEU A 223 14.67 1.13 -8.89
CA LEU A 223 13.92 0.47 -9.97
C LEU A 223 12.80 -0.45 -9.47
N ALA A 224 12.95 -1.04 -8.28
CA ALA A 224 11.94 -1.90 -7.67
C ALA A 224 10.89 -1.13 -6.84
N SER A 225 11.03 0.20 -6.71
CA SER A 225 10.27 1.05 -5.78
C SER A 225 10.29 0.49 -4.35
N LEU A 226 11.50 0.26 -3.83
CA LEU A 226 11.74 -0.17 -2.45
C LEU A 226 12.66 0.85 -1.77
N ASP A 227 12.31 1.26 -0.56
CA ASP A 227 13.20 2.10 0.25
C ASP A 227 14.49 1.36 0.64
N LYS A 228 15.48 2.13 1.10
CA LYS A 228 16.82 1.62 1.42
C LYS A 228 16.81 0.50 2.46
N SER A 229 15.95 0.59 3.48
CA SER A 229 15.87 -0.44 4.52
C SER A 229 15.20 -1.72 4.01
N VAL A 230 14.12 -1.59 3.25
CA VAL A 230 13.38 -2.72 2.69
C VAL A 230 14.19 -3.43 1.62
N VAL A 231 14.85 -2.72 0.70
CA VAL A 231 15.66 -3.37 -0.35
C VAL A 231 16.81 -4.18 0.25
N GLY A 232 17.42 -3.73 1.35
CA GLY A 232 18.47 -4.47 2.03
C GLY A 232 17.99 -5.80 2.60
N ASP A 233 16.91 -5.77 3.40
CA ASP A 233 16.32 -6.99 3.97
C ASP A 233 15.81 -7.95 2.88
N VAL A 234 15.17 -7.42 1.82
CA VAL A 234 14.72 -8.23 0.69
C VAL A 234 15.90 -8.90 -0.01
N VAL A 235 16.98 -8.16 -0.30
CA VAL A 235 18.19 -8.69 -0.92
C VAL A 235 18.83 -9.78 -0.05
N ASP A 236 18.96 -9.54 1.25
CA ASP A 236 19.58 -10.51 2.16
C ASP A 236 18.73 -11.78 2.34
N ARG A 237 17.39 -11.66 2.29
CA ARG A 237 16.50 -12.84 2.25
C ARG A 237 16.63 -13.62 0.95
N LEU A 238 16.67 -12.94 -0.19
CA LEU A 238 16.82 -13.57 -1.50
C LEU A 238 18.19 -14.26 -1.66
N ALA A 239 19.25 -13.67 -1.13
CA ALA A 239 20.58 -14.27 -1.11
C ALA A 239 20.61 -15.53 -0.23
N ARG A 240 19.93 -15.52 0.93
CA ARG A 240 19.77 -16.72 1.79
C ARG A 240 18.98 -17.84 1.11
N LYS A 241 18.06 -17.51 0.20
CA LYS A 241 17.34 -18.48 -0.65
C LYS A 241 18.16 -18.91 -1.88
N GLU A 242 19.37 -18.38 -2.05
CA GLU A 242 20.22 -18.59 -3.22
C GLU A 242 19.58 -18.14 -4.55
N TRP A 243 18.57 -17.26 -4.50
CA TRP A 243 17.88 -16.74 -5.69
C TRP A 243 18.60 -15.53 -6.31
N LEU A 244 19.52 -14.91 -5.57
CA LEU A 244 20.44 -13.91 -6.11
C LEU A 244 21.83 -14.08 -5.50
N THR A 245 22.83 -13.55 -6.19
CA THR A 245 24.22 -13.49 -5.74
C THR A 245 24.63 -12.05 -5.42
N LYS A 246 25.58 -11.89 -4.48
CA LYS A 246 26.09 -10.61 -4.00
C LYS A 246 27.61 -10.62 -4.07
N ASN A 247 28.16 -10.09 -5.15
CA ASN A 247 29.59 -10.10 -5.42
C ASN A 247 30.23 -8.75 -5.08
N ARG A 248 31.52 -8.74 -4.71
CA ARG A 248 32.27 -7.48 -4.62
C ARG A 248 32.44 -6.92 -6.02
N ASP A 249 32.21 -5.61 -6.17
CA ASP A 249 32.53 -4.94 -7.42
C ASP A 249 34.07 -4.93 -7.61
N PRO A 250 34.60 -5.45 -8.73
CA PRO A 250 36.02 -5.42 -9.03
C PRO A 250 36.59 -3.99 -9.15
N ALA A 251 35.76 -3.01 -9.53
CA ALA A 251 36.16 -1.62 -9.70
C ALA A 251 36.08 -0.80 -8.40
N ASP A 252 35.22 -1.21 -7.45
CA ASP A 252 35.08 -0.57 -6.14
C ASP A 252 34.71 -1.61 -5.07
N GLY A 253 35.70 -2.09 -4.31
CA GLY A 253 35.48 -3.13 -3.29
C GLY A 253 34.50 -2.77 -2.16
N ARG A 254 34.11 -1.49 -2.04
CA ARG A 254 33.06 -1.01 -1.13
C ARG A 254 31.66 -1.23 -1.68
N ARG A 255 31.52 -1.41 -3.00
CA ARG A 255 30.26 -1.73 -3.67
C ARG A 255 30.03 -3.23 -3.71
N ARG A 256 28.74 -3.57 -3.86
CA ARG A 256 28.28 -4.94 -4.08
C ARG A 256 27.40 -4.93 -5.33
N ILE A 257 27.73 -5.81 -6.27
CA ILE A 257 26.94 -6.05 -7.47
C ILE A 257 26.02 -7.23 -7.18
N LEU A 258 24.73 -7.01 -7.44
CA LEU A 258 23.67 -7.97 -7.27
C LEU A 258 23.31 -8.56 -8.63
N ASN A 259 23.21 -9.88 -8.72
CA ASN A 259 22.80 -10.57 -9.94
C ASN A 259 21.86 -11.72 -9.59
N VAL A 260 20.91 -12.02 -10.48
CA VAL A 260 20.01 -13.17 -10.30
C VAL A 260 20.76 -14.49 -10.53
N SER A 261 20.51 -15.50 -9.71
CA SER A 261 21.09 -16.84 -9.90
C SER A 261 20.27 -17.66 -10.91
N ASP A 262 20.78 -18.82 -11.33
CA ASP A 262 20.01 -19.74 -12.17
C ASP A 262 18.75 -20.25 -11.47
N GLU A 263 18.82 -20.51 -10.16
CA GLU A 263 17.65 -20.88 -9.36
C GLU A 263 16.66 -19.71 -9.25
N GLY A 264 17.13 -18.47 -9.06
CA GLY A 264 16.28 -17.28 -9.08
C GLY A 264 15.53 -17.13 -10.40
N ARG A 265 16.19 -17.40 -11.54
CA ARG A 265 15.56 -17.40 -12.87
C ARG A 265 14.49 -18.50 -13.00
N LYS A 266 14.72 -19.69 -12.43
CA LYS A 266 13.73 -20.78 -12.42
C LYS A 266 12.51 -20.43 -11.58
N VAL A 267 12.71 -19.88 -10.38
CA VAL A 267 11.62 -19.45 -9.47
C VAL A 267 10.76 -18.37 -10.12
N ILE A 268 11.38 -17.38 -10.79
CA ILE A 268 10.60 -16.34 -11.48
C ILE A 268 9.73 -16.92 -12.58
N ARG A 269 10.23 -17.89 -13.35
CA ARG A 269 9.42 -18.56 -14.38
C ARG A 269 8.23 -19.30 -13.79
N ARG A 270 8.39 -19.95 -12.63
CA ARG A 270 7.29 -20.65 -11.94
C ARG A 270 6.27 -19.70 -11.30
N ALA A 271 6.73 -18.57 -10.76
CA ALA A 271 5.84 -17.59 -10.13
C ALA A 271 5.08 -16.71 -11.13
N SER A 272 5.65 -16.44 -12.32
CA SER A 272 5.10 -15.47 -13.29
C SER A 272 3.62 -15.70 -13.64
N PRO A 273 3.12 -16.94 -13.87
CA PRO A 273 1.70 -17.18 -14.12
C PRO A 273 0.80 -16.73 -12.97
N GLY A 274 1.17 -17.04 -11.72
CA GLY A 274 0.44 -16.59 -10.53
C GLY A 274 0.45 -15.07 -10.39
N VAL A 275 1.58 -14.42 -10.69
CA VAL A 275 1.69 -12.95 -10.66
C VAL A 275 0.78 -12.29 -11.70
N LEU A 276 0.65 -12.86 -12.90
CA LEU A 276 -0.32 -12.40 -13.91
C LEU A 276 -1.75 -12.50 -13.39
N GLN A 277 -2.12 -13.65 -12.81
CA GLN A 277 -3.44 -13.85 -12.22
C GLN A 277 -3.74 -12.88 -11.06
N VAL A 278 -2.74 -12.54 -10.25
CA VAL A 278 -2.89 -11.52 -9.19
C VAL A 278 -3.26 -10.16 -9.80
N GLN A 279 -2.60 -9.75 -10.88
CA GLN A 279 -2.88 -8.47 -11.54
C GLN A 279 -4.26 -8.45 -12.17
N GLU A 280 -4.62 -9.52 -12.90
CA GLU A 280 -5.94 -9.66 -13.49
C GLU A 280 -7.04 -9.65 -12.43
N SER A 281 -6.85 -10.38 -11.33
CA SER A 281 -7.81 -10.46 -10.24
C SER A 281 -7.93 -9.15 -9.45
N LEU A 282 -6.84 -8.39 -9.32
CA LEU A 282 -6.88 -7.09 -8.65
C LEU A 282 -7.64 -6.05 -9.47
N MET A 283 -7.50 -6.10 -10.79
CA MET A 283 -8.15 -5.19 -11.73
C MET A 283 -9.54 -5.67 -12.17
N GLU A 284 -9.95 -6.87 -11.75
CA GLU A 284 -11.21 -7.48 -12.15
C GLU A 284 -12.47 -6.62 -11.92
N PRO A 285 -12.57 -5.85 -10.80
CA PRO A 285 -13.69 -4.93 -10.56
C PRO A 285 -13.79 -3.73 -11.51
N LEU A 286 -12.77 -3.51 -12.36
CA LEU A 286 -12.68 -2.37 -13.27
C LEU A 286 -12.98 -2.79 -14.72
N SER A 287 -13.55 -1.88 -15.50
CA SER A 287 -13.55 -2.01 -16.97
C SER A 287 -12.12 -1.89 -17.53
N VAL A 288 -11.94 -2.14 -18.82
CA VAL A 288 -10.62 -2.01 -19.48
C VAL A 288 -10.16 -0.55 -19.47
N GLU A 289 -11.07 0.37 -19.74
CA GLU A 289 -10.84 1.82 -19.73
C GLU A 289 -10.51 2.30 -18.31
N GLU A 290 -11.34 1.90 -17.33
CA GLU A 290 -11.12 2.19 -15.91
C GLU A 290 -9.76 1.65 -15.43
N SER A 291 -9.35 0.48 -15.91
CA SER A 291 -8.05 -0.11 -15.58
C SER A 291 -6.90 0.71 -16.13
N ALA A 292 -7.00 1.15 -17.39
CA ALA A 292 -6.00 2.01 -18.02
C ALA A 292 -5.91 3.37 -17.32
N ASP A 293 -7.04 3.95 -16.94
CA ASP A 293 -7.09 5.21 -16.21
C ASP A 293 -6.47 5.10 -14.82
N LEU A 294 -6.75 4.03 -14.06
CA LEU A 294 -6.13 3.84 -12.75
C LEU A 294 -4.61 3.72 -12.86
N VAL A 295 -4.09 2.98 -13.84
CA VAL A 295 -2.65 2.86 -14.08
C VAL A 295 -2.04 4.20 -14.47
N ARG A 296 -2.67 4.95 -15.37
CA ARG A 296 -2.26 6.30 -15.76
C ARG A 296 -2.20 7.23 -14.55
N MET A 297 -3.26 7.27 -13.74
CA MET A 297 -3.36 8.11 -12.55
C MET A 297 -2.31 7.75 -11.49
N LEU A 298 -2.11 6.47 -11.19
CA LEU A 298 -1.05 6.05 -10.26
C LEU A 298 0.35 6.39 -10.79
N THR A 299 0.56 6.35 -12.11
CA THR A 299 1.81 6.78 -12.75
C THR A 299 2.02 8.29 -12.61
N CYS A 300 0.94 9.07 -12.63
CA CYS A 300 0.97 10.51 -12.42
C CYS A 300 1.27 10.94 -11.00
N ILE A 301 1.20 10.05 -9.98
CA ILE A 301 1.65 10.34 -8.62
C ILE A 301 3.19 10.35 -8.62
N PRO A 302 3.84 11.53 -8.70
CA PRO A 302 5.27 11.60 -8.99
C PRO A 302 6.10 11.25 -7.76
N ASP A 303 7.40 11.04 -7.97
CA ASP A 303 8.37 11.43 -6.94
C ASP A 303 8.15 12.92 -6.70
N ALA A 304 7.42 13.33 -5.65
CA ALA A 304 7.25 14.74 -5.30
C ALA A 304 8.54 15.33 -4.70
N THR A 305 9.64 15.07 -5.38
CA THR A 305 10.82 15.90 -5.48
C THR A 305 11.12 15.99 -6.97
N GLY A 306 10.63 17.04 -7.62
CA GLY A 306 11.38 17.60 -8.75
C GLY A 306 12.83 17.87 -8.30
N PRO A 307 13.78 18.04 -9.24
CA PRO A 307 15.18 18.27 -8.89
C PRO A 307 15.27 19.36 -7.84
N THR A 308 15.94 19.07 -6.73
CA THR A 308 16.40 20.10 -5.81
C THR A 308 17.33 20.98 -6.64
N THR A 309 16.83 22.10 -7.14
CA THR A 309 17.68 23.21 -7.57
C THR A 309 18.47 23.61 -6.33
N GLY A 310 19.70 23.11 -6.26
CA GLY A 310 20.70 23.68 -5.38
C GLY A 310 21.00 25.08 -5.89
N ASP A 311 20.82 26.04 -4.99
CA ASP A 311 21.73 27.19 -4.90
C ASP A 311 22.89 26.81 -3.97
#